data_AF-A0A948RII3-F1
#
_entry.id   AF-A0A948RII3-F1
#
_cell.length_a   1.000
_cell.length_b   1.000
_cell.length_c   1.000
_cell.angle_alpha   90.00
_cell.angle_beta   90.00
_cell.angle_gamma   90.00
#
_symmetry.space_group_name_H-M   'P 1'
#
loop_
_entity.id
_entity.type
_entity.pdbx_description
1 polymer ?
#
loop_
_entity_poly.entity_id
_entity_poly.type
_entity_poly.pdbx_seq_one_letter_code
_entity_poly.pdbx_strand_id
1 'polypeptide(L)'
;MMCLIIQYLKRAIGILKDKILIVLAIYTIGLLLGLLLYFLRFLNWVYAGWGIKVQHWERFPKRQKRVLVVSNHPSLLEVVLVPALFFRDYILHPFDFSPWNIPDKKNYFDRWYWAWAKIRLVPIDRENNREAFKALRLIKKILNLGNIVILFPEGGRTFKGEEFFYSEKGRKIRKLKAGVGWLVLKTNPLIVPVWIDGAEKVLPNKPDKLYHCLPNFCNCVTVKIGKPINIQGKNKEEITQEIVLSLLKLADEEE
;
A
#
# COMPACT_ATOMS: atom_id res chain seq x y z
N MET A 1 11.49 -38.89 17.01
CA MET A 1 12.64 -38.05 16.61
C MET A 1 12.71 -37.79 15.10
N MET A 2 12.67 -38.83 14.25
CA MET A 2 12.72 -38.69 12.78
C MET A 2 11.59 -37.82 12.16
N CYS A 3 10.36 -37.91 12.66
CA CYS A 3 9.23 -37.12 12.18
C CYS A 3 9.39 -35.60 12.44
N LEU A 4 9.96 -35.22 13.60
CA LEU A 4 10.25 -33.83 13.95
C LEU A 4 11.36 -33.25 13.05
N ILE A 5 12.39 -34.04 12.75
CA ILE A 5 13.49 -33.65 11.84
C ILE A 5 12.96 -33.43 10.42
N ILE A 6 12.11 -34.33 9.91
CA ILE A 6 11.48 -34.18 8.58
C ILE A 6 10.59 -32.93 8.53
N GLN A 7 9.79 -32.67 9.58
CA GLN A 7 8.98 -31.44 9.66
C GLN A 7 9.85 -30.18 9.69
N TYR A 8 10.94 -30.19 10.45
CA TYR A 8 11.89 -29.08 10.50
C TYR A 8 12.54 -28.83 9.13
N LEU A 9 13.02 -29.88 8.46
CA LEU A 9 13.62 -29.78 7.13
C LEU A 9 12.62 -29.27 6.09
N LYS A 10 11.38 -29.78 6.08
CA LYS A 10 10.32 -29.28 5.19
C LYS A 10 10.06 -27.79 5.41
N ARG A 11 10.02 -27.35 6.67
CA ARG A 11 9.83 -25.93 7.02
C ARG A 11 11.02 -25.07 6.59
N ALA A 12 12.25 -25.53 6.82
CA ALA A 12 13.46 -24.84 6.41
C ALA A 12 13.55 -24.68 4.89
N ILE A 13 13.24 -25.75 4.14
CA ILE A 13 13.17 -25.73 2.67
C ILE A 13 12.08 -24.76 2.20
N GLY A 14 10.91 -24.75 2.84
CA GLY A 14 9.84 -23.79 2.55
C GLY A 14 10.31 -22.34 2.71
N ILE A 15 10.90 -22.00 3.86
CA ILE A 15 11.43 -20.66 4.14
C ILE A 15 12.49 -20.26 3.12
N LEU A 16 13.37 -21.18 2.73
CA LEU A 16 14.40 -20.93 1.73
C LEU A 16 13.80 -20.65 0.35
N LYS A 17 12.82 -21.47 -0.07
CA LYS A 17 12.07 -21.26 -1.32
C LYS A 17 11.38 -19.89 -1.33
N ASP A 18 10.72 -19.51 -0.24
CA ASP A 18 10.06 -18.21 -0.11
C ASP A 18 11.07 -17.06 -0.23
N LYS A 19 12.23 -17.17 0.42
CA LYS A 19 13.31 -16.16 0.31
C LYS A 19 13.83 -16.02 -1.12
N ILE A 20 14.08 -17.15 -1.81
CA ILE A 20 14.54 -17.15 -3.20
C ILE A 20 13.48 -16.50 -4.10
N LEU A 21 12.21 -16.86 -3.92
CA LEU A 21 11.12 -16.32 -4.73
C LEU A 21 10.92 -14.82 -4.51
N ILE A 22 11.07 -14.32 -3.27
CA ILE A 22 11.06 -12.87 -2.97
C ILE A 22 12.18 -12.16 -3.72
N VAL A 23 13.41 -12.69 -3.63
CA VAL A 23 14.59 -12.13 -4.29
C VAL A 23 14.40 -12.08 -5.80
N LEU A 24 13.97 -13.19 -6.40
CA LEU A 24 13.68 -13.26 -7.83
C LEU A 24 12.59 -12.26 -8.23
N ALA A 25 11.48 -12.20 -7.50
CA ALA A 25 10.39 -11.26 -7.78
C ALA A 25 10.84 -9.79 -7.65
N ILE A 26 11.63 -9.45 -6.63
CA ILE A 26 12.12 -8.09 -6.43
C ILE A 26 13.10 -7.68 -7.52
N TYR A 27 14.08 -8.53 -7.85
CA TYR A 27 15.11 -8.16 -8.83
C TYR A 27 14.63 -8.25 -10.28
N THR A 28 13.58 -9.03 -10.57
CA THR A 28 12.98 -9.06 -11.91
C THR A 28 11.84 -8.05 -12.02
N ILE A 29 10.72 -8.31 -11.35
CA ILE A 29 9.50 -7.51 -11.45
C ILE A 29 9.68 -6.16 -10.76
N GLY A 30 10.29 -6.13 -9.58
CA GLY A 30 10.56 -4.88 -8.87
C GLY A 30 11.47 -3.94 -9.66
N LEU A 31 12.55 -4.46 -10.28
CA LEU A 31 13.42 -3.72 -11.21
C LEU A 31 12.63 -3.11 -12.37
N LEU A 32 11.82 -3.91 -13.06
CA LEU A 32 11.01 -3.43 -14.18
C LEU A 32 9.99 -2.37 -13.74
N LEU A 33 9.32 -2.56 -12.60
CA LEU A 33 8.36 -1.59 -12.06
C LEU A 33 9.04 -0.29 -11.61
N GLY A 34 10.23 -0.38 -11.02
CA GLY A 34 11.03 0.77 -10.63
C GLY A 34 11.48 1.60 -11.83
N LEU A 35 12.01 0.93 -12.86
CA LEU A 35 12.39 1.57 -14.13
C LEU A 35 11.18 2.21 -14.82
N LEU A 36 10.05 1.49 -14.88
CA LEU A 36 8.80 2.02 -15.40
C LEU A 36 8.34 3.26 -14.63
N LEU A 37 8.41 3.24 -13.29
CA LEU A 37 8.08 4.40 -12.46
C LEU A 37 8.94 5.61 -12.81
N TYR A 38 10.27 5.45 -12.92
CA TYR A 38 11.16 6.56 -13.31
C TYR A 38 10.88 7.05 -14.72
N PHE A 39 10.61 6.15 -15.66
CA PHE A 39 10.23 6.51 -17.02
C PHE A 39 8.92 7.31 -17.04
N LEU A 40 7.89 6.90 -16.30
CA LEU A 40 6.62 7.61 -16.20
C LEU A 40 6.75 8.97 -15.50
N ARG A 41 7.68 9.10 -14.54
CA ARG A 41 8.04 10.40 -13.94
C ARG A 41 8.77 11.30 -14.93
N PHE A 42 9.65 10.73 -15.74
CA PHE A 42 10.32 11.44 -16.82
C PHE A 42 9.32 11.91 -17.88
N LEU A 43 8.35 11.07 -18.28
CA LEU A 43 7.27 11.50 -19.18
C LEU A 43 6.44 12.64 -18.60
N ASN A 44 6.18 12.63 -17.29
CA ASN A 44 5.51 13.75 -16.63
C ASN A 44 6.31 15.05 -16.74
N TRP A 45 7.63 14.96 -16.55
CA TRP A 45 8.55 16.09 -16.67
C TRP A 45 8.59 16.65 -18.10
N VAL A 46 8.53 15.80 -19.13
CA VAL A 46 8.55 16.21 -20.54
C VAL A 46 7.20 16.74 -21.04
N TYR A 47 6.10 16.05 -20.72
CA TYR A 47 4.80 16.29 -21.36
C TYR A 47 3.75 16.95 -20.44
N ALA A 48 4.13 17.35 -19.22
CA ALA A 48 3.31 18.07 -18.25
C ALA A 48 1.82 17.64 -18.26
N GLY A 49 1.50 16.56 -17.54
CA GLY A 49 0.13 16.03 -17.47
C GLY A 49 0.00 14.56 -17.86
N TRP A 50 1.10 13.91 -18.27
CA TRP A 50 1.19 12.47 -18.51
C TRP A 50 1.98 11.78 -17.41
N GLY A 51 1.83 10.47 -17.27
CA GLY A 51 2.66 9.65 -16.37
C GLY A 51 2.38 9.88 -14.89
N ILE A 52 3.45 9.98 -14.08
CA ILE A 52 3.36 10.03 -12.62
C ILE A 52 4.05 11.27 -12.08
N LYS A 53 3.32 12.06 -11.30
CA LYS A 53 3.84 13.19 -10.55
C LYS A 53 3.93 12.81 -9.08
N VAL A 54 5.06 13.07 -8.43
CA VAL A 54 5.25 12.81 -6.99
C VAL A 54 5.59 14.11 -6.29
N GLN A 55 4.68 14.56 -5.43
CA GLN A 55 4.83 15.77 -4.63
C GLN A 55 5.37 15.44 -3.24
N HIS A 56 6.16 16.36 -2.70
CA HIS A 56 6.78 16.27 -1.37
C HIS A 56 7.66 15.01 -1.18
N TRP A 57 8.47 14.67 -2.18
CA TRP A 57 9.36 13.50 -2.14
C TRP A 57 10.37 13.53 -0.99
N GLU A 58 10.70 14.72 -0.50
CA GLU A 58 11.54 14.94 0.68
C GLU A 58 10.94 14.34 1.96
N ARG A 59 9.61 14.18 2.03
CA ARG A 59 8.89 13.60 3.18
C ARG A 59 8.84 12.07 3.14
N PHE A 60 9.33 11.44 2.07
CA PHE A 60 9.31 9.99 1.90
C PHE A 60 10.16 9.27 2.96
N PRO A 61 9.67 8.19 3.60
CA PRO A 61 10.34 7.49 4.70
C PRO A 61 11.49 6.57 4.21
N LYS A 62 12.53 7.17 3.61
CA LYS A 62 13.69 6.46 3.06
C LYS A 62 14.38 5.63 4.14
N ARG A 63 14.54 4.33 3.90
CA ARG A 63 15.23 3.37 4.78
C ARG A 63 14.72 3.35 6.23
N GLN A 64 13.48 3.80 6.46
CA GLN A 64 12.85 3.75 7.78
C GLN A 64 12.23 2.38 8.01
N LYS A 65 12.27 1.92 9.26
CA LYS A 65 11.66 0.65 9.70
C LYS A 65 10.35 0.93 10.44
N ARG A 66 9.48 -0.08 10.50
CA ARG A 66 8.17 0.00 11.16
C ARG A 66 7.35 1.18 10.62
N VAL A 67 7.15 1.19 9.31
CA VAL A 67 6.41 2.26 8.61
C VAL A 67 5.01 1.76 8.29
N LEU A 68 4.00 2.54 8.62
CA LEU A 68 2.63 2.34 8.20
C LEU A 68 2.25 3.43 7.20
N VAL A 69 2.22 3.07 5.92
CA VAL A 69 1.71 3.96 4.87
C VAL A 69 0.19 3.86 4.85
N VAL A 70 -0.49 4.98 5.03
CA VAL A 70 -1.95 5.07 4.95
C VAL A 70 -2.34 5.89 3.73
N SER A 71 -3.20 5.35 2.88
CA SER A 71 -3.59 6.00 1.62
C SER A 71 -5.07 5.90 1.33
N ASN A 72 -5.58 6.84 0.54
CA ASN A 72 -6.85 6.67 -0.16
C ASN A 72 -6.73 5.58 -1.24
N HIS A 73 -7.86 5.03 -1.68
CA HIS A 73 -7.92 3.89 -2.62
C HIS A 73 -8.85 4.16 -3.82
N PRO A 74 -8.44 5.05 -4.76
CA PRO A 74 -9.24 5.36 -5.95
C PRO A 74 -9.36 4.19 -6.94
N SER A 75 -8.29 3.44 -7.21
CA SER A 75 -8.19 2.43 -8.26
C SER A 75 -7.53 1.11 -7.76
N LEU A 76 -7.03 0.28 -8.67
CA LEU A 76 -6.08 -0.81 -8.40
C LEU A 76 -4.61 -0.34 -8.54
N LEU A 77 -4.39 0.79 -9.22
CA LEU A 77 -3.05 1.25 -9.59
C LEU A 77 -2.17 1.53 -8.37
N GLU A 78 -2.76 2.00 -7.26
CA GLU A 78 -2.07 2.35 -6.01
C GLU A 78 -1.41 1.13 -5.36
N VAL A 79 -2.00 -0.05 -5.52
CA VAL A 79 -1.48 -1.32 -4.99
C VAL A 79 -0.15 -1.68 -5.65
N VAL A 80 0.13 -1.18 -6.86
CA VAL A 80 1.40 -1.34 -7.58
C VAL A 80 2.29 -0.11 -7.41
N LEU A 81 1.69 1.08 -7.53
CA LEU A 81 2.39 2.36 -7.52
C LEU A 81 3.04 2.67 -6.17
N VAL A 82 2.31 2.52 -5.06
CA VAL A 82 2.84 2.85 -3.72
C VAL A 82 4.02 1.95 -3.34
N PRO A 83 3.98 0.62 -3.54
CA PRO A 83 5.17 -0.21 -3.38
C PRO A 83 6.35 0.20 -4.26
N ALA A 84 6.09 0.58 -5.52
CA ALA A 84 7.14 0.99 -6.45
C ALA A 84 7.90 2.24 -5.98
N LEU A 85 7.30 3.09 -5.13
CA LEU A 85 8.03 4.21 -4.52
C LEU A 85 9.20 3.74 -3.62
N PHE A 86 9.06 2.56 -2.98
CA PHE A 86 10.10 1.96 -2.14
C PHE A 86 11.19 1.23 -2.93
N PHE A 87 11.14 1.28 -4.27
CA PHE A 87 12.00 0.55 -5.17
C PHE A 87 13.50 0.66 -4.86
N ARG A 88 13.99 1.87 -4.63
CA ARG A 88 15.40 2.10 -4.31
C ARG A 88 15.83 1.37 -3.04
N ASP A 89 14.96 1.34 -2.04
CA ASP A 89 15.28 0.76 -0.74
C ASP A 89 15.20 -0.76 -0.79
N TYR A 90 14.17 -1.33 -1.45
CA TYR A 90 14.02 -2.78 -1.52
C TYR A 90 14.96 -3.46 -2.52
N ILE A 91 15.49 -2.78 -3.54
CA ILE A 91 16.55 -3.38 -4.37
C ILE A 91 17.83 -3.60 -3.56
N LEU A 92 18.15 -2.64 -2.68
CA LEU A 92 19.36 -2.71 -1.85
C LEU A 92 19.15 -3.68 -0.67
N HIS A 93 17.99 -3.65 -0.03
CA HIS A 93 17.64 -4.54 1.08
C HIS A 93 16.24 -5.13 0.90
N PRO A 94 16.10 -6.20 0.08
CA PRO A 94 14.80 -6.78 -0.31
C PRO A 94 13.99 -7.32 0.86
N PHE A 95 14.66 -7.74 1.93
CA PHE A 95 13.98 -8.30 3.10
C PHE A 95 13.44 -7.23 4.05
N ASP A 96 14.13 -6.10 4.20
CA ASP A 96 13.78 -5.04 5.14
C ASP A 96 12.76 -4.05 4.59
N PHE A 97 12.91 -3.63 3.33
CA PHE A 97 12.19 -2.46 2.80
C PHE A 97 11.14 -2.78 1.73
N SER A 98 10.95 -4.05 1.39
CA SER A 98 9.86 -4.44 0.49
C SER A 98 8.52 -4.37 1.26
N PRO A 99 7.55 -3.54 0.84
CA PRO A 99 6.35 -3.31 1.64
C PRO A 99 5.37 -4.48 1.55
N TRP A 100 4.61 -4.65 2.63
CA TRP A 100 3.50 -5.59 2.69
C TRP A 100 2.21 -4.91 2.27
N ASN A 101 1.49 -5.53 1.34
CA ASN A 101 0.20 -5.07 0.84
C ASN A 101 -0.94 -5.90 1.42
N ILE A 102 -2.15 -5.32 1.41
CA ILE A 102 -3.33 -5.90 2.06
C ILE A 102 -4.48 -6.04 1.04
N PRO A 103 -4.43 -7.06 0.17
CA PRO A 103 -5.44 -7.25 -0.85
C PRO A 103 -6.72 -7.85 -0.26
N ASP A 104 -7.82 -7.64 -0.97
CA ASP A 104 -9.06 -8.34 -0.71
C ASP A 104 -8.94 -9.81 -1.12
N LYS A 105 -9.22 -10.71 -0.17
CA LYS A 105 -9.11 -12.17 -0.36
C LYS A 105 -9.97 -12.66 -1.52
N LYS A 106 -11.22 -12.19 -1.63
CA LYS A 106 -12.20 -12.70 -2.61
C LYS A 106 -11.91 -12.25 -4.06
N ASN A 107 -11.31 -11.08 -4.23
CA ASN A 107 -11.20 -10.45 -5.56
C ASN A 107 -9.84 -10.66 -6.24
N TYR A 108 -8.76 -10.78 -5.46
CA TYR A 108 -7.39 -10.70 -6.01
C TYR A 108 -6.45 -11.83 -5.59
N PHE A 109 -6.68 -12.48 -4.44
CA PHE A 109 -5.74 -13.45 -3.90
C PHE A 109 -5.66 -14.76 -4.70
N ASP A 110 -6.76 -15.19 -5.32
CA ASP A 110 -6.84 -16.49 -6.02
C ASP A 110 -6.42 -16.42 -7.50
N ARG A 111 -6.14 -15.24 -8.03
CA ARG A 111 -5.73 -15.05 -9.43
C ARG A 111 -4.29 -15.52 -9.65
N TRP A 112 -4.05 -16.32 -10.71
CA TRP A 112 -2.73 -16.90 -11.02
C TRP A 112 -1.65 -15.86 -11.32
N TYR A 113 -1.99 -14.75 -11.96
CA TYR A 113 -1.06 -13.68 -12.32
C TYR A 113 -0.60 -12.81 -11.13
N TRP A 114 -1.20 -12.97 -9.95
CA TRP A 114 -0.73 -12.34 -8.70
C TRP A 114 0.19 -13.27 -7.89
N ALA A 115 0.48 -14.49 -8.36
CA ALA A 115 1.24 -15.50 -7.61
C ALA A 115 2.61 -15.01 -7.11
N TRP A 116 3.32 -14.20 -7.90
CA TRP A 116 4.60 -13.60 -7.51
C TRP A 116 4.46 -12.57 -6.38
N ALA A 117 3.33 -11.86 -6.31
CA ALA A 117 3.08 -10.86 -5.27
C ALA A 117 2.64 -11.50 -3.94
N LYS A 118 2.06 -12.71 -3.96
CA LYS A 118 1.43 -13.38 -2.79
C LYS A 118 2.32 -13.48 -1.55
N ILE A 119 3.64 -13.43 -1.70
CA ILE A 119 4.61 -13.62 -0.61
C ILE A 119 4.60 -12.44 0.37
N ARG A 120 4.28 -11.22 -0.08
CA ARG A 120 4.13 -10.03 0.77
C ARG A 120 2.70 -9.49 0.80
N LEU A 121 1.71 -10.39 0.70
CA LEU A 121 0.30 -10.04 0.83
C LEU A 121 -0.28 -10.60 2.12
N VAL A 122 -1.03 -9.76 2.85
CA VAL A 122 -1.89 -10.20 3.93
C VAL A 122 -3.34 -10.17 3.43
N PRO A 123 -3.91 -11.30 2.97
CA PRO A 123 -5.28 -11.32 2.47
C PRO A 123 -6.26 -11.02 3.60
N ILE A 124 -7.21 -10.14 3.33
CA ILE A 124 -8.29 -9.80 4.27
C ILE A 124 -9.62 -10.14 3.67
N ASP A 125 -10.42 -10.90 4.41
CA ASP A 125 -11.87 -10.97 4.17
C ASP A 125 -12.51 -9.75 4.85
N ARG A 126 -13.03 -8.84 4.03
CA ARG A 126 -13.56 -7.54 4.46
C ARG A 126 -14.99 -7.65 5.00
N GLU A 127 -15.68 -8.75 4.74
CA GLU A 127 -17.05 -9.04 5.17
C GLU A 127 -17.07 -9.83 6.49
N ASN A 128 -16.02 -10.60 6.77
CA ASN A 128 -15.91 -11.37 8.00
C ASN A 128 -15.05 -10.64 9.05
N ASN A 129 -15.69 -10.08 10.07
CA ASN A 129 -15.02 -9.35 11.17
C ASN A 129 -13.96 -10.19 11.91
N ARG A 130 -14.16 -11.49 12.08
CA ARG A 130 -13.18 -12.37 12.76
C ARG A 130 -11.92 -12.53 11.92
N GLU A 131 -12.07 -12.73 10.62
CA GLU A 131 -10.94 -12.85 9.68
C GLU A 131 -10.22 -11.51 9.50
N ALA A 132 -10.95 -10.40 9.42
CA ALA A 132 -10.36 -9.06 9.41
C ALA A 132 -9.49 -8.80 10.65
N PHE A 133 -9.95 -9.23 11.84
CA PHE A 133 -9.16 -9.09 13.06
C PHE A 133 -7.93 -10.01 13.11
N LYS A 134 -8.01 -11.23 12.56
CA LYS A 134 -6.84 -12.11 12.40
C LYS A 134 -5.78 -11.46 11.51
N ALA A 135 -6.19 -10.84 10.41
CA ALA A 135 -5.28 -10.11 9.55
C ALA A 135 -4.65 -8.89 10.24
N LEU A 136 -5.42 -8.11 11.01
CA LEU A 136 -4.87 -7.02 11.81
C LEU A 136 -3.81 -7.49 12.81
N ARG A 137 -4.01 -8.66 13.44
CA ARG A 137 -3.00 -9.27 14.32
C ARG A 137 -1.74 -9.68 13.56
N LEU A 138 -1.86 -10.16 12.32
CA LEU A 138 -0.71 -10.47 11.46
C LEU A 138 0.04 -9.19 11.07
N ILE A 139 -0.68 -8.15 10.67
CA ILE A 139 -0.10 -6.83 10.34
C ILE A 139 0.64 -6.24 11.55
N LYS A 140 0.07 -6.37 12.76
CA LYS A 140 0.74 -5.99 14.02
C LYS A 140 2.10 -6.70 14.15
N LYS A 141 2.17 -8.00 13.89
CA LYS A 141 3.43 -8.76 13.94
C LYS A 141 4.43 -8.25 12.90
N ILE A 142 3.99 -8.02 11.67
CA ILE A 142 4.81 -7.51 10.57
C ILE A 142 5.44 -6.15 10.93
N LEU A 143 4.65 -5.22 11.45
CA LEU A 143 5.13 -3.91 11.92
C LEU A 143 6.10 -4.06 13.10
N ASN A 144 5.80 -4.91 14.07
CA ASN A 144 6.70 -5.13 15.22
C ASN A 144 8.06 -5.70 14.79
N LEU A 145 8.10 -6.48 13.71
CA LEU A 145 9.34 -6.98 13.08
C LEU A 145 10.10 -5.88 12.30
N GLY A 146 9.61 -4.64 12.27
CA GLY A 146 10.27 -3.51 11.61
C GLY A 146 9.98 -3.37 10.12
N ASN A 147 9.02 -4.13 9.58
CA ASN A 147 8.66 -4.05 8.16
C ASN A 147 7.78 -2.82 7.85
N ILE A 148 7.63 -2.57 6.55
CA ILE A 148 6.75 -1.54 5.98
C ILE A 148 5.40 -2.19 5.62
N VAL A 149 4.29 -1.54 5.97
CA VAL A 149 2.93 -1.97 5.61
C VAL A 149 2.22 -0.83 4.91
N ILE A 150 1.58 -1.14 3.78
CA ILE A 150 0.67 -0.23 3.08
C ILE A 150 -0.76 -0.66 3.40
N LEU A 151 -1.52 0.27 3.97
CA LEU A 151 -2.89 0.06 4.40
C LEU A 151 -3.81 1.10 3.78
N PHE A 152 -4.92 0.60 3.20
CA PHE A 152 -6.02 1.42 2.73
C PHE A 152 -7.16 1.36 3.76
N PRO A 153 -7.23 2.29 4.72
CA PRO A 153 -8.14 2.19 5.87
C PRO A 153 -9.63 2.35 5.49
N GLU A 154 -9.94 2.75 4.26
CA GLU A 154 -11.29 2.75 3.68
C GLU A 154 -11.91 1.34 3.60
N GLY A 155 -11.07 0.28 3.59
CA GLY A 155 -11.52 -1.11 3.49
C GLY A 155 -12.26 -1.44 2.19
N GLY A 156 -12.12 -0.60 1.16
CA GLY A 156 -12.83 -0.63 -0.11
C GLY A 156 -12.27 0.42 -1.05
N ARG A 157 -12.63 0.36 -2.33
CA ARG A 157 -12.33 1.47 -3.25
C ARG A 157 -13.24 2.66 -2.92
N THR A 158 -12.72 3.88 -3.03
CA THR A 158 -13.43 5.08 -2.58
C THR A 158 -14.83 5.21 -3.19
N PHE A 159 -15.00 4.95 -4.50
CA PHE A 159 -16.31 5.08 -5.17
C PHE A 159 -17.40 4.10 -4.66
N LYS A 160 -17.03 3.02 -3.98
CA LYS A 160 -17.97 2.03 -3.42
C LYS A 160 -18.44 2.37 -2.00
N GLY A 161 -17.95 3.49 -1.44
CA GLY A 161 -18.38 3.95 -0.11
C GLY A 161 -19.80 4.51 -0.12
N GLU A 162 -20.45 4.46 1.03
CA GLU A 162 -21.73 5.12 1.30
C GLU A 162 -21.53 6.39 2.14
N GLU A 163 -20.62 6.33 3.12
CA GLU A 163 -20.24 7.46 3.97
C GLU A 163 -18.87 8.04 3.56
N PHE A 164 -18.81 9.36 3.38
CA PHE A 164 -17.64 10.09 2.93
C PHE A 164 -17.29 11.24 3.87
N PHE A 165 -15.99 11.50 4.03
CA PHE A 165 -15.47 12.77 4.51
C PHE A 165 -14.97 13.59 3.33
N TYR A 166 -15.11 14.91 3.43
CA TYR A 166 -14.75 15.86 2.39
C TYR A 166 -13.65 16.81 2.86
N SER A 167 -12.75 17.15 1.95
CA SER A 167 -11.80 18.23 2.13
C SER A 167 -12.45 19.58 1.79
N GLU A 168 -11.75 20.68 2.07
CA GLU A 168 -12.24 22.03 1.77
C GLU A 168 -12.37 22.25 0.26
N LYS A 169 -11.46 21.66 -0.54
CA LYS A 169 -11.52 21.71 -2.01
C LYS A 169 -12.39 20.61 -2.63
N GLY A 170 -13.22 19.92 -1.84
CA GLY A 170 -14.20 18.93 -2.32
C GLY A 170 -13.63 17.54 -2.67
N ARG A 171 -12.39 17.24 -2.27
CA ARG A 171 -11.84 15.87 -2.35
C ARG A 171 -12.56 14.99 -1.33
N LYS A 172 -12.74 13.71 -1.65
CA LYS A 172 -13.48 12.79 -0.78
C LYS A 172 -12.69 11.53 -0.45
N ILE A 173 -12.89 11.04 0.76
CA ILE A 173 -12.40 9.73 1.21
C ILE A 173 -13.54 9.01 1.93
N ARG A 174 -13.64 7.70 1.77
CA ARG A 174 -14.63 6.92 2.53
C ARG A 174 -14.31 6.99 4.02
N LYS A 175 -15.33 6.85 4.87
CA LYS A 175 -15.12 6.63 6.31
C LYS A 175 -14.15 5.48 6.58
N LEU A 176 -13.15 5.78 7.40
CA LEU A 176 -12.09 4.84 7.78
C LEU A 176 -12.62 3.78 8.75
N LYS A 177 -12.15 2.54 8.60
CA LYS A 177 -12.41 1.48 9.59
C LYS A 177 -11.55 1.72 10.85
N ALA A 178 -12.18 1.61 12.02
CA ALA A 178 -11.52 1.82 13.33
C ALA A 178 -10.33 0.88 13.62
N GLY A 179 -10.17 -0.19 12.84
CA GLY A 179 -9.05 -1.13 12.97
C GLY A 179 -7.66 -0.48 12.78
N VAL A 180 -7.57 0.62 12.01
CA VAL A 180 -6.31 1.35 11.83
C VAL A 180 -5.84 2.01 13.13
N GLY A 181 -6.74 2.68 13.87
CA GLY A 181 -6.40 3.29 15.16
C GLY A 181 -5.92 2.25 16.18
N TRP A 182 -6.57 1.08 16.21
CA TRP A 182 -6.14 -0.03 17.09
C TRP A 182 -4.74 -0.52 16.72
N LEU A 183 -4.46 -0.67 15.43
CA LEU A 183 -3.16 -1.13 14.94
C LEU A 183 -2.06 -0.15 15.36
N VAL A 184 -2.28 1.13 15.11
CA VAL A 184 -1.35 2.22 15.42
C VAL A 184 -1.04 2.27 16.92
N LEU A 185 -2.06 2.25 17.78
CA LEU A 185 -1.86 2.22 19.24
C LEU A 185 -1.04 1.03 19.71
N LYS A 186 -1.15 -0.12 19.04
CA LYS A 186 -0.48 -1.36 19.47
C LYS A 186 0.93 -1.54 18.91
N THR A 187 1.32 -0.76 17.89
CA THR A 187 2.63 -0.90 17.24
C THR A 187 3.48 0.36 17.32
N ASN A 188 2.87 1.53 17.54
CA ASN A 188 3.52 2.85 17.49
C ASN A 188 4.43 3.00 16.25
N PRO A 189 3.88 2.87 15.02
CA PRO A 189 4.67 2.92 13.80
C PRO A 189 4.90 4.38 13.35
N LEU A 190 5.87 4.58 12.45
CA LEU A 190 5.95 5.82 11.68
C LEU A 190 4.80 5.84 10.67
N ILE A 191 3.80 6.68 10.90
CA ILE A 191 2.61 6.76 10.04
C ILE A 191 2.85 7.78 8.95
N VAL A 192 2.84 7.35 7.70
CA VAL A 192 3.05 8.23 6.54
C VAL A 192 1.75 8.30 5.73
N PRO A 193 1.04 9.44 5.75
CA PRO A 193 -0.13 9.64 4.91
C PRO A 193 0.31 9.85 3.46
N VAL A 194 -0.37 9.19 2.54
CA VAL A 194 -0.18 9.33 1.10
C VAL A 194 -1.54 9.60 0.47
N TRP A 195 -1.60 10.60 -0.41
CA TRP A 195 -2.80 10.91 -1.17
C TRP A 195 -2.54 10.66 -2.65
N ILE A 196 -3.51 10.06 -3.34
CA ILE A 196 -3.40 9.71 -4.76
C ILE A 196 -4.60 10.28 -5.51
N ASP A 197 -4.33 11.06 -6.55
CA ASP A 197 -5.31 11.63 -7.46
C ASP A 197 -5.10 11.15 -8.89
N GLY A 198 -6.19 10.94 -9.64
CA GLY A 198 -6.17 10.65 -11.08
C GLY A 198 -5.88 9.20 -11.45
N ALA A 199 -5.66 8.33 -10.46
CA ALA A 199 -5.42 6.91 -10.70
C ALA A 199 -6.61 6.20 -11.36
N GLU A 200 -7.84 6.62 -11.07
CA GLU A 200 -9.07 6.15 -11.69
C GLU A 200 -9.23 6.58 -13.15
N LYS A 201 -8.51 7.63 -13.60
CA LYS A 201 -8.45 8.05 -15.01
C LYS A 201 -7.46 7.22 -15.80
N VAL A 202 -6.35 6.84 -15.15
CA VAL A 202 -5.32 5.96 -15.75
C VAL A 202 -5.80 4.52 -15.82
N LEU A 203 -6.34 3.99 -14.73
CA LEU A 203 -6.87 2.63 -14.65
C LEU A 203 -8.30 2.67 -14.08
N PRO A 204 -9.32 2.73 -14.96
CA PRO A 204 -10.71 2.77 -14.54
C PRO A 204 -11.16 1.51 -13.79
N ASN A 205 -12.12 1.68 -12.88
CA ASN A 205 -12.63 0.59 -12.04
C ASN A 205 -13.64 -0.35 -12.74
N LYS A 206 -13.86 -0.18 -14.05
CA LYS A 206 -14.83 -0.96 -14.85
C LYS A 206 -14.10 -2.06 -15.65
N PRO A 207 -14.36 -3.35 -15.37
CA PRO A 207 -13.71 -4.47 -16.04
C PRO A 207 -14.33 -4.84 -17.40
N ASP A 208 -15.27 -4.05 -17.90
CA ASP A 208 -16.21 -4.43 -18.96
C ASP A 208 -15.50 -4.76 -20.29
N LYS A 209 -14.24 -4.33 -20.49
CA LYS A 209 -13.44 -4.66 -21.68
C LYS A 209 -11.94 -4.82 -21.35
N LEU A 210 -11.28 -5.74 -22.05
CA LEU A 210 -9.87 -6.11 -21.83
C LEU A 210 -8.88 -4.93 -21.99
N TYR A 211 -9.17 -3.99 -22.88
CA TYR A 211 -8.34 -2.78 -23.08
C TYR A 211 -8.54 -1.70 -22.01
N HIS A 212 -9.62 -1.75 -21.22
CA HIS A 212 -9.78 -0.91 -20.03
C HIS A 212 -8.96 -1.42 -18.84
N CYS A 213 -8.30 -2.57 -18.98
CA CYS A 213 -7.33 -3.09 -18.01
C CYS A 213 -5.89 -2.57 -18.27
N LEU A 214 -5.65 -1.90 -19.41
CA LEU A 214 -4.36 -1.30 -19.71
C LEU A 214 -4.31 0.14 -19.18
N PRO A 215 -3.29 0.51 -18.38
CA PRO A 215 -3.19 1.85 -17.83
C PRO A 215 -2.93 2.89 -18.94
N ASN A 216 -3.79 3.90 -19.03
CA ASN A 216 -3.61 5.04 -19.94
C ASN A 216 -2.76 6.13 -19.27
N PHE A 217 -1.44 6.05 -19.45
CA PHE A 217 -0.49 7.02 -18.91
C PHE A 217 -0.43 8.35 -19.67
N CYS A 218 -1.32 8.59 -20.65
CA CYS A 218 -1.58 9.93 -21.16
C CYS A 218 -2.40 10.79 -20.18
N ASN A 219 -2.79 10.21 -19.04
CA ASN A 219 -3.28 10.94 -17.87
C ASN A 219 -2.22 10.94 -16.76
N CYS A 220 -2.21 11.99 -15.94
CA CYS A 220 -1.32 12.11 -14.78
C CYS A 220 -1.93 11.44 -13.56
N VAL A 221 -1.13 10.62 -12.87
CA VAL A 221 -1.37 10.26 -11.47
C VAL A 221 -0.51 11.15 -10.59
N THR A 222 -1.14 11.86 -9.66
CA THR A 222 -0.41 12.65 -8.67
C THR A 222 -0.39 11.89 -7.35
N VAL A 223 0.81 11.63 -6.83
CA VAL A 223 1.04 11.04 -5.52
C VAL A 223 1.62 12.11 -4.61
N LYS A 224 0.91 12.45 -3.53
CA LYS A 224 1.34 13.40 -2.52
C LYS A 224 1.76 12.66 -1.27
N ILE A 225 2.92 13.00 -0.73
CA ILE A 225 3.43 12.39 0.50
C ILE A 225 3.29 13.42 1.64
N GLY A 226 2.58 13.07 2.70
CA GLY A 226 2.39 13.96 3.84
C GLY A 226 3.45 13.79 4.91
N LYS A 227 3.43 14.71 5.88
CA LYS A 227 4.30 14.64 7.06
C LYS A 227 3.88 13.47 7.96
N PRO A 228 4.83 12.82 8.66
CA PRO A 228 4.47 11.78 9.61
C PRO A 228 3.51 12.26 10.69
N ILE A 229 2.53 11.43 11.04
CA ILE A 229 1.49 11.79 12.00
C ILE A 229 1.97 11.53 13.44
N ASN A 230 1.84 12.53 14.31
CA ASN A 230 2.09 12.38 15.74
C ASN A 230 0.85 11.80 16.45
N ILE A 231 1.08 10.74 17.22
CA ILE A 231 0.04 10.01 17.96
C ILE A 231 0.17 10.11 19.49
N GLN A 232 1.15 10.86 20.01
CA GLN A 232 1.37 10.98 21.45
C GLN A 232 0.11 11.49 22.18
N GLY A 233 -0.27 10.79 23.25
CA GLY A 233 -1.41 11.15 24.10
C GLY A 233 -2.79 10.89 23.48
N LYS A 234 -2.88 10.40 22.24
CA LYS A 234 -4.16 10.21 21.55
C LYS A 234 -4.77 8.83 21.80
N ASN A 235 -6.09 8.79 21.91
CA ASN A 235 -6.85 7.53 21.93
C ASN A 235 -7.06 6.96 20.51
N LYS A 236 -7.73 5.81 20.40
CA LYS A 236 -7.90 5.06 19.15
C LYS A 236 -8.75 5.84 18.13
N GLU A 237 -9.80 6.48 18.61
CA GLU A 237 -10.74 7.28 17.84
C GLU A 237 -10.06 8.55 17.32
N GLU A 238 -9.36 9.28 18.19
CA GLU A 238 -8.58 10.47 17.87
C GLU A 238 -7.48 10.18 16.84
N ILE A 239 -6.77 9.05 16.97
CA ILE A 239 -5.78 8.63 15.96
C ILE A 239 -6.45 8.42 14.60
N THR A 240 -7.62 7.77 14.58
CA THR A 240 -8.33 7.51 13.33
C THR A 240 -8.79 8.83 12.70
N GLN A 241 -9.31 9.76 13.50
CA GLN A 241 -9.69 11.09 13.06
C GLN A 241 -8.50 11.91 12.56
N GLU A 242 -7.37 11.88 13.26
CA GLU A 242 -6.14 12.56 12.84
C GLU A 242 -5.65 12.06 11.48
N ILE A 243 -5.73 10.74 11.24
CA ILE A 243 -5.40 10.16 9.94
C ILE A 243 -6.33 10.69 8.85
N VAL A 244 -7.64 10.76 9.10
CA VAL A 244 -8.59 11.36 8.15
C VAL A 244 -8.22 12.80 7.85
N LEU A 245 -8.05 13.63 8.89
CA LEU A 245 -7.73 15.04 8.75
C LEU A 245 -6.41 15.26 8.01
N SER A 246 -5.39 14.46 8.32
CA SER A 246 -4.09 14.52 7.65
C SER A 246 -4.19 14.16 6.16
N LEU A 247 -4.98 13.14 5.82
CA LEU A 247 -5.21 12.75 4.42
C LEU A 247 -5.99 13.82 3.65
N LEU A 248 -7.02 14.42 4.25
CA LEU A 248 -7.82 15.46 3.61
C LEU A 248 -7.04 16.77 3.45
N LYS A 249 -6.26 17.18 4.45
CA LYS A 249 -5.35 18.33 4.33
C LYS A 249 -4.31 18.09 3.24
N LEU A 250 -3.72 16.89 3.18
CA LEU A 250 -2.78 16.51 2.13
C LEU A 250 -3.43 16.49 0.74
N ALA A 251 -4.71 16.10 0.65
CA ALA A 251 -5.45 16.14 -0.60
C ALA A 251 -5.53 17.56 -1.19
N ASP A 252 -5.68 18.56 -0.32
CA ASP A 252 -5.83 19.97 -0.70
C ASP A 252 -4.48 20.72 -0.81
N GLU A 253 -3.41 20.16 -0.26
CA GLU A 253 -2.05 20.70 -0.34
C GLU A 253 -1.61 20.78 -1.81
N GLU A 254 -1.19 21.97 -2.24
CA GLU A 254 -0.62 22.19 -3.57
C GLU A 254 0.90 22.02 -3.52
N GLU A 255 1.54 22.00 -4.70
CA GLU A 255 2.96 21.67 -4.85
C GLU A 255 3.91 22.61 -4.11
#